data_AF-M7NWQ1-F1
#
_entry.id   AF-M7NWQ1-F1
#
_cell.length_a   1.000
_cell.length_b   1.000
_cell.length_c   1.000
_cell.angle_alpha   90.00
_cell.angle_beta   90.00
_cell.angle_gamma   90.00
#
_symmetry.space_group_name_H-M   'P 1'
#
loop_
_entity.id
_entity.type
_entity.pdbx_description
1 polymer ?
#
loop_
_entity_poly.entity_id
_entity_poly.type
_entity_poly.pdbx_seq_one_letter_code
_entity_poly.pdbx_strand_id
1 'polypeptide(L)'
;MSFTQKPKSAVRRRFSDFIYLYETLTVEFPTCCIPPLPDKHRIKYIKGDRFSTEFTMKRANSLERFLQRLSMHPVLQKSLHLSHFFESQDWSSYVHNVILHDKTHYINIGGVFEGLSDAFLNSFTKINNPNMLFIDMKEKIDKLDYGLVHIEKLISKMIKQKIDLEMDYSGMAFLFKQLAVLEPSLSRELTMFSEVIENTETNLKILREYIDSVYLTFIHDLISYTNTQKQLLKQRDQKQMDIEGLTEYLMKVDLEKERVIQSSGLLYLREKVENLTGIDHEQAKQDRLKKLEKKKDKLQKEIEISKIAGDTFDEETIRENNIFDKIKTKEIQESFSTFANENINFYKQVIENWTKIIPELEHAKQKNIINQSF
;
A
#
# COMPACT_ATOMS: atom_id res chain seq x y z
N MET A 1 -11.39 20.16 14.43
CA MET A 1 -12.77 19.64 14.60
C MET A 1 -12.65 18.14 14.77
N SER A 2 -13.27 17.58 15.81
CA SER A 2 -13.32 16.12 15.99
C SER A 2 -14.13 15.51 14.85
N PHE A 3 -13.57 14.51 14.17
CA PHE A 3 -14.24 13.80 13.08
C PHE A 3 -15.43 12.97 13.57
N THR A 4 -15.39 12.49 14.82
CA THR A 4 -16.50 11.77 15.43
C THR A 4 -17.38 12.70 16.27
N GLN A 5 -18.70 12.55 16.14
CA GLN A 5 -19.75 13.19 16.93
C GLN A 5 -19.79 12.63 18.36
N LYS A 6 -19.46 11.34 18.53
CA LYS A 6 -19.37 10.69 19.84
C LYS A 6 -17.91 10.49 20.26
N PRO A 7 -17.53 10.83 21.51
CA PRO A 7 -16.16 10.68 21.98
C PRO A 7 -15.77 9.20 22.21
N LYS A 8 -16.75 8.33 22.45
CA LYS A 8 -16.58 6.88 22.55
C LYS A 8 -17.79 6.17 21.97
N SER A 9 -17.58 5.38 20.93
CA SER A 9 -18.56 4.46 20.36
C SER A 9 -17.85 3.19 19.92
N ALA A 10 -18.55 2.06 19.99
CA ALA A 10 -18.04 0.78 19.53
C ALA A 10 -19.02 0.20 18.51
N VAL A 11 -18.53 -0.04 17.29
CA VAL A 11 -19.30 -0.63 16.20
C VAL A 11 -18.63 -1.92 15.77
N ARG A 12 -19.44 -2.87 15.26
CA ARG A 12 -18.92 -4.11 14.67
C ARG A 12 -18.92 -3.99 13.16
N ARG A 13 -17.82 -4.40 12.53
CA ARG A 13 -17.62 -4.42 11.07
C ARG A 13 -17.03 -5.75 10.65
N ARG A 14 -17.52 -6.27 9.54
CA ARG A 14 -17.00 -7.47 8.88
C ARG A 14 -16.00 -7.07 7.82
N PHE A 15 -15.11 -7.97 7.42
CA PHE A 15 -14.12 -7.70 6.37
C PHE A 15 -14.76 -7.26 5.04
N SER A 16 -15.95 -7.76 4.69
CA SER A 16 -16.72 -7.30 3.52
C SER A 16 -17.08 -5.81 3.60
N ASP A 17 -17.31 -5.28 4.80
CA ASP A 17 -17.65 -3.88 5.01
C ASP A 17 -16.43 -2.98 4.72
N PHE A 18 -15.23 -3.46 5.06
CA PHE A 18 -13.98 -2.78 4.71
C PHE A 18 -13.73 -2.75 3.20
N ILE A 19 -14.02 -3.86 2.50
CA ILE A 19 -13.93 -3.92 1.03
C ILE A 19 -14.85 -2.86 0.42
N TYR A 20 -16.12 -2.83 0.84
CA TYR A 20 -17.07 -1.84 0.35
C TYR A 20 -16.62 -0.40 0.63
N LEU A 21 -16.12 -0.12 1.84
CA LEU A 21 -15.59 1.21 2.17
C LEU A 21 -14.41 1.58 1.27
N TYR A 22 -13.45 0.68 1.08
CA TYR A 22 -12.29 0.89 0.22
C TYR A 22 -12.70 1.19 -1.23
N GLU A 23 -13.60 0.38 -1.79
CA GLU A 23 -14.09 0.55 -3.17
C GLU A 23 -14.84 1.90 -3.33
N THR A 24 -15.70 2.22 -2.37
CA THR A 24 -16.45 3.49 -2.36
C THR A 24 -15.51 4.69 -2.33
N LEU A 25 -14.53 4.69 -1.43
CA LEU A 25 -13.55 5.78 -1.33
C LEU A 25 -12.65 5.88 -2.58
N THR A 26 -12.34 4.75 -3.22
CA THR A 26 -11.54 4.73 -4.46
C THR A 26 -12.30 5.38 -5.62
N VAL A 27 -13.62 5.19 -5.69
CA VAL A 27 -14.48 5.83 -6.71
C VAL A 27 -14.73 7.30 -6.39
N GLU A 28 -15.01 7.63 -5.12
CA GLU A 28 -15.30 9.01 -4.70
C GLU A 28 -14.07 9.93 -4.81
N PHE A 29 -12.87 9.40 -4.52
CA PHE A 29 -11.62 10.16 -4.48
C PHE A 29 -10.53 9.56 -5.40
N PRO A 30 -10.70 9.65 -6.74
CA PRO A 30 -9.78 9.01 -7.70
C PRO A 30 -8.37 9.61 -7.73
N THR A 31 -8.16 10.79 -7.13
CA THR A 31 -6.85 11.45 -7.04
C THR A 31 -6.11 11.19 -5.71
N CYS A 32 -6.78 10.55 -4.74
CA CYS A 32 -6.22 10.28 -3.41
C CYS A 32 -5.55 8.90 -3.37
N CYS A 33 -4.48 8.76 -2.58
CA CYS A 33 -3.78 7.49 -2.39
C CYS A 33 -4.49 6.68 -1.30
N ILE A 34 -5.55 5.96 -1.67
CA ILE A 34 -6.32 5.14 -0.73
C ILE A 34 -5.46 3.98 -0.20
N PRO A 35 -5.25 3.85 1.12
CA PRO A 35 -4.46 2.78 1.68
C PRO A 35 -5.02 1.41 1.28
N PRO A 36 -4.20 0.46 0.81
CA PRO A 36 -4.70 -0.84 0.37
C PRO A 36 -5.13 -1.69 1.55
N LEU A 37 -6.14 -2.53 1.32
CA LEU A 37 -6.53 -3.57 2.27
C LEU A 37 -5.51 -4.72 2.27
N PRO A 38 -5.39 -5.48 3.38
CA PRO A 38 -4.55 -6.68 3.41
C PRO A 38 -5.01 -7.68 2.35
N ASP A 39 -4.10 -8.05 1.45
CA ASP A 39 -4.38 -8.82 0.25
C ASP A 39 -4.97 -10.21 0.58
N LYS A 40 -6.05 -10.62 -0.11
CA LYS A 40 -6.63 -11.96 0.02
C LYS A 40 -5.61 -13.07 -0.32
N HIS A 41 -4.67 -12.79 -1.23
CA HIS A 41 -3.74 -13.79 -1.78
C HIS A 41 -2.39 -13.84 -1.07
N ARG A 42 -1.84 -12.72 -0.57
CA ARG A 42 -0.59 -12.75 0.22
C ARG A 42 -0.75 -13.39 1.59
N ILE A 43 -1.96 -13.51 2.12
CA ILE A 43 -2.17 -14.24 3.37
C ILE A 43 -2.11 -15.78 3.13
N LYS A 44 -1.94 -16.27 1.89
CA LYS A 44 -1.63 -17.69 1.61
C LYS A 44 -0.26 -18.15 2.13
N TYR A 45 0.62 -17.25 2.60
CA TYR A 45 1.83 -17.67 3.32
C TYR A 45 1.53 -18.29 4.69
N ILE A 46 0.29 -18.18 5.17
CA ILE A 46 -0.23 -18.97 6.27
C ILE A 46 -0.69 -20.30 5.66
N LYS A 47 0.19 -21.32 5.71
CA LYS A 47 -0.13 -22.72 5.41
C LYS A 47 -1.05 -23.33 6.49
N GLY A 48 -2.08 -22.61 6.90
CA GLY A 48 -2.93 -22.93 8.04
C GLY A 48 -4.35 -22.44 7.84
N ASP A 49 -5.19 -22.78 8.81
CA ASP A 49 -6.60 -22.40 8.85
C ASP A 49 -6.76 -20.88 8.67
N ARG A 50 -7.64 -20.50 7.73
CA ARG A 50 -8.06 -19.12 7.42
C ARG A 50 -8.82 -18.46 8.57
N PHE A 51 -9.08 -19.20 9.64
CA PHE A 51 -9.61 -18.72 10.91
C PHE A 51 -8.64 -18.92 12.07
N SER A 52 -7.36 -19.21 11.80
CA SER A 52 -6.37 -19.26 12.85
C SER A 52 -6.26 -17.91 13.56
N THR A 53 -5.97 -17.95 14.85
CA THR A 53 -5.79 -16.75 15.68
C THR A 53 -4.72 -15.85 15.09
N GLU A 54 -3.62 -16.43 14.61
CA GLU A 54 -2.50 -15.71 13.96
C GLU A 54 -2.94 -14.97 12.70
N PHE A 55 -3.69 -15.65 11.81
CA PHE A 55 -4.23 -15.05 10.58
C PHE A 55 -5.16 -13.89 10.90
N THR A 56 -6.06 -14.10 11.86
CA THR A 56 -7.07 -13.10 12.24
C THR A 56 -6.41 -11.89 12.89
N MET A 57 -5.39 -12.10 13.71
CA MET A 57 -4.62 -11.03 14.37
C MET A 57 -3.79 -10.22 13.36
N LYS A 58 -3.05 -10.86 12.46
CA LYS A 58 -2.31 -10.18 11.38
C LYS A 58 -3.24 -9.30 10.54
N ARG A 59 -4.41 -9.83 10.16
CA ARG A 59 -5.43 -9.08 9.43
C ARG A 59 -5.99 -7.91 10.26
N ALA A 60 -6.30 -8.12 11.54
CA ALA A 60 -6.80 -7.06 12.41
C ALA A 60 -5.82 -5.89 12.50
N ASN A 61 -4.52 -6.17 12.65
CA ASN A 61 -3.47 -5.16 12.67
C ASN A 61 -3.40 -4.35 11.37
N SER A 62 -3.50 -5.02 10.21
CA SER A 62 -3.55 -4.33 8.91
C SER A 62 -4.80 -3.48 8.72
N LEU A 63 -5.97 -3.96 9.16
CA LEU A 63 -7.22 -3.21 9.11
C LEU A 63 -7.21 -1.99 10.04
N GLU A 64 -6.58 -2.12 11.20
CA GLU A 64 -6.36 -1.00 12.12
C GLU A 64 -5.49 0.07 11.45
N ARG A 65 -4.35 -0.33 10.86
CA ARG A 65 -3.47 0.60 10.12
C ARG A 65 -4.20 1.26 8.94
N PHE A 66 -5.01 0.52 8.20
CA PHE A 66 -5.86 1.07 7.13
C PHE A 66 -6.75 2.20 7.66
N LEU A 67 -7.48 1.97 8.76
CA LEU A 67 -8.35 2.98 9.38
C LEU A 67 -7.57 4.18 9.94
N GLN A 68 -6.41 3.94 10.56
CA GLN A 68 -5.53 4.98 11.06
C GLN A 68 -5.03 5.88 9.93
N ARG A 69 -4.57 5.31 8.81
CA ARG A 69 -4.12 6.05 7.62
C ARG A 69 -5.24 6.90 7.03
N LEU A 70 -6.45 6.34 6.88
CA LEU A 70 -7.63 7.09 6.44
C LEU A 70 -7.96 8.26 7.37
N SER A 71 -7.90 8.03 8.68
CA SER A 71 -8.21 9.04 9.69
C SER A 71 -7.17 10.17 9.77
N MET A 72 -5.92 9.90 9.38
CA MET A 72 -4.87 10.92 9.31
C MET A 72 -4.90 11.73 8.01
N HIS A 73 -5.61 11.26 6.99
CA HIS A 73 -5.65 11.89 5.68
C HIS A 73 -6.63 13.09 5.68
N PRO A 74 -6.19 14.31 5.30
CA PRO A 74 -6.97 15.54 5.48
C PRO A 74 -8.31 15.59 4.71
N VAL A 75 -8.37 14.95 3.54
CA VAL A 75 -9.59 14.83 2.72
C VAL A 75 -10.44 13.62 3.15
N LEU A 76 -9.88 12.40 3.13
CA LEU A 76 -10.61 11.17 3.46
C LEU A 76 -11.21 11.16 4.88
N GLN A 77 -10.54 11.78 5.85
CA GLN A 77 -11.10 11.94 7.20
C GLN A 77 -12.40 12.76 7.23
N LYS A 78 -12.80 13.42 6.15
CA LYS A 78 -14.06 14.17 6.07
C LYS A 78 -15.12 13.44 5.27
N SER A 79 -14.81 12.26 4.74
CA SER A 79 -15.78 11.44 4.00
C SER A 79 -16.93 11.03 4.90
N LEU A 80 -18.14 11.21 4.37
CA LEU A 80 -19.38 10.79 5.02
C LEU A 80 -19.39 9.26 5.22
N HIS A 81 -18.88 8.51 4.25
CA HIS A 81 -18.80 7.05 4.33
C HIS A 81 -17.90 6.59 5.47
N LEU A 82 -16.74 7.25 5.66
CA LEU A 82 -15.84 6.94 6.77
C LEU A 82 -16.49 7.29 8.11
N SER A 83 -17.19 8.42 8.20
CA SER A 83 -17.88 8.84 9.45
C SER A 83 -18.94 7.82 9.84
N HIS A 84 -19.80 7.42 8.90
CA HIS A 84 -20.79 6.37 9.15
C HIS A 84 -20.16 5.01 9.43
N PHE A 85 -19.01 4.71 8.82
CA PHE A 85 -18.29 3.47 9.10
C PHE A 85 -17.86 3.38 10.57
N PHE A 86 -17.47 4.49 11.21
CA PHE A 86 -17.12 4.52 12.63
C PHE A 86 -18.32 4.63 13.59
N GLU A 87 -19.41 5.26 13.17
CA GLU A 87 -20.49 5.65 14.10
C GLU A 87 -21.80 4.86 13.95
N SER A 88 -22.10 4.35 12.75
CA SER A 88 -23.39 3.74 12.46
C SER A 88 -23.50 2.35 13.10
N GLN A 89 -24.58 2.10 13.84
CA GLN A 89 -24.87 0.74 14.31
C GLN A 89 -25.37 -0.16 13.17
N ASP A 90 -26.08 0.44 12.20
CA ASP A 90 -26.73 -0.26 11.08
C ASP A 90 -26.03 0.07 9.74
N TRP A 91 -24.77 -0.37 9.62
CA TRP A 91 -23.98 -0.18 8.40
C TRP A 91 -24.64 -0.77 7.15
N SER A 92 -25.21 -1.97 7.25
CA SER A 92 -25.84 -2.63 6.09
C SER A 92 -27.02 -1.84 5.53
N SER A 93 -27.83 -1.21 6.40
CA SER A 93 -28.94 -0.35 5.99
C SER A 93 -28.45 0.92 5.31
N TYR A 94 -27.38 1.53 5.83
CA TYR A 94 -26.74 2.68 5.20
C TYR A 94 -26.22 2.34 3.80
N VAL A 95 -25.45 1.24 3.67
CA VAL A 95 -24.94 0.76 2.39
C VAL A 95 -26.08 0.50 1.40
N HIS A 96 -27.15 -0.16 1.84
CA HIS A 96 -28.31 -0.41 0.99
C HIS A 96 -28.97 0.88 0.50
N ASN A 97 -29.15 1.86 1.38
CA ASN A 97 -29.75 3.16 1.02
C ASN A 97 -28.86 3.95 0.06
N VAL A 98 -27.54 3.95 0.26
CA VAL A 98 -26.58 4.58 -0.65
C VAL A 98 -26.64 3.92 -2.02
N ILE A 99 -26.59 2.58 -2.09
CA ILE A 99 -26.69 1.82 -3.35
C ILE A 99 -28.04 2.10 -4.07
N LEU A 100 -29.13 2.24 -3.33
CA LEU A 100 -30.46 2.52 -3.90
C LEU A 100 -30.60 3.94 -4.43
N HIS A 101 -29.97 4.92 -3.77
CA HIS A 101 -30.00 6.32 -4.19
C HIS A 101 -29.03 6.60 -5.33
N ASP A 102 -27.89 5.92 -5.36
CA ASP A 102 -26.81 6.14 -6.32
C ASP A 102 -26.86 5.12 -7.49
N LYS A 103 -28.03 5.02 -8.14
CA LYS A 103 -28.26 4.15 -9.31
C LYS A 103 -27.38 4.46 -10.53
N THR A 104 -26.55 5.51 -10.44
CA THR A 104 -25.65 5.98 -11.49
C THR A 104 -24.23 5.39 -11.40
N HIS A 105 -23.82 4.90 -10.23
CA HIS A 105 -22.54 4.24 -10.04
C HIS A 105 -22.74 2.79 -9.61
N TYR A 106 -22.95 1.89 -10.58
CA TYR A 106 -22.66 0.48 -10.34
C TYR A 106 -21.19 0.36 -9.94
N ILE A 107 -20.91 0.26 -8.63
CA ILE A 107 -19.67 -0.31 -8.11
C ILE A 107 -19.69 -1.77 -8.60
N ASN A 108 -19.14 -2.00 -9.78
CA ASN A 108 -19.00 -3.34 -10.32
C ASN A 108 -17.88 -3.99 -9.49
N ILE A 109 -18.29 -4.75 -8.46
CA ILE A 109 -17.41 -5.43 -7.47
C ILE A 109 -16.39 -6.38 -8.16
N GLY A 110 -16.49 -6.58 -9.48
CA GLY A 110 -15.53 -7.34 -10.31
C GLY A 110 -14.83 -6.57 -11.44
N GLY A 111 -14.96 -5.24 -11.55
CA GLY A 111 -14.64 -4.49 -12.78
C GLY A 111 -13.48 -3.50 -12.75
N VAL A 112 -12.84 -3.25 -11.61
CA VAL A 112 -11.74 -2.25 -11.49
C VAL A 112 -10.49 -2.62 -12.32
N PHE A 113 -10.45 -3.82 -12.92
CA PHE A 113 -9.39 -4.27 -13.83
C PHE A 113 -9.56 -3.80 -15.29
N GLU A 114 -10.72 -3.25 -15.69
CA GLU A 114 -10.97 -2.95 -17.11
C GLU A 114 -10.25 -1.67 -17.58
N GLY A 115 -10.02 -0.71 -16.68
CA GLY A 115 -9.21 0.49 -16.94
C GLY A 115 -7.69 0.24 -17.07
N LEU A 116 -7.24 -1.00 -16.85
CA LEU A 116 -5.84 -1.39 -17.05
C LEU A 116 -5.56 -1.86 -18.47
N SER A 117 -6.57 -2.23 -19.26
CA SER A 117 -6.34 -2.72 -20.63
C SER A 117 -5.90 -1.60 -21.58
N ASP A 118 -6.48 -0.41 -21.44
CA ASP A 118 -6.05 0.79 -22.19
C ASP A 118 -4.64 1.28 -21.78
N ALA A 119 -4.26 1.07 -20.51
CA ALA A 119 -2.92 1.37 -20.02
C ALA A 119 -1.82 0.44 -20.60
N PHE A 120 -2.19 -0.69 -21.20
CA PHE A 120 -1.25 -1.56 -21.91
C PHE A 120 -1.05 -1.16 -23.39
N LEU A 121 -2.05 -0.53 -24.01
CA LEU A 121 -1.96 -0.10 -25.42
C LEU A 121 -1.09 1.16 -25.60
N ASN A 122 -0.95 1.98 -24.55
CA ASN A 122 -0.14 3.20 -24.53
C ASN A 122 1.23 3.04 -23.86
N SER A 123 1.61 1.83 -23.40
CA SER A 123 2.86 1.60 -22.64
C SER A 123 4.17 1.79 -23.45
N PHE A 124 4.10 2.18 -24.72
CA PHE A 124 5.26 2.34 -25.60
C PHE A 124 5.50 3.79 -26.08
N THR A 125 4.65 4.75 -25.72
CA THR A 125 4.89 6.17 -26.00
C THR A 125 5.56 6.83 -24.80
N LYS A 126 6.82 7.24 -24.97
CA LYS A 126 7.57 7.98 -23.95
C LYS A 126 7.01 9.40 -23.88
N ILE A 127 6.69 9.87 -22.68
CA ILE A 127 6.25 11.25 -22.42
C ILE A 127 7.29 12.21 -22.99
N ASN A 128 6.85 13.11 -23.88
CA ASN A 128 7.74 13.99 -24.62
C ASN A 128 8.29 15.15 -23.77
N ASN A 129 7.66 15.48 -22.64
CA ASN A 129 8.16 16.47 -21.66
C ASN A 129 7.90 16.05 -20.20
N PRO A 130 8.75 15.20 -19.61
CA PRO A 130 8.57 14.79 -18.23
C PRO A 130 8.97 15.92 -17.28
N ASN A 131 8.06 16.33 -16.41
CA ASN A 131 8.37 17.27 -15.33
C ASN A 131 9.30 16.61 -14.29
N MET A 132 10.45 17.22 -14.07
CA MET A 132 11.53 16.73 -13.18
C MET A 132 11.02 16.40 -11.76
N LEU A 133 10.05 17.16 -11.24
CA LEU A 133 9.52 16.94 -9.90
C LEU A 133 8.92 15.54 -9.73
N PHE A 134 8.20 15.05 -10.74
CA PHE A 134 7.55 13.74 -10.67
C PHE A 134 8.52 12.60 -10.96
N ILE A 135 9.57 12.84 -11.75
CA ILE A 135 10.68 11.89 -11.89
C ILE A 135 11.36 11.70 -10.53
N ASP A 136 11.67 12.80 -9.84
CA ASP A 136 12.29 12.76 -8.51
C ASP A 136 11.37 12.06 -7.49
N MET A 137 10.06 12.32 -7.53
CA MET A 137 9.08 11.61 -6.68
C MET A 137 9.10 10.10 -6.96
N LYS A 138 9.06 9.70 -8.23
CA LYS A 138 9.09 8.30 -8.64
C LYS A 138 10.37 7.60 -8.18
N GLU A 139 11.52 8.24 -8.38
CA GLU A 139 12.81 7.69 -7.93
C GLU A 139 12.86 7.54 -6.40
N LYS A 140 12.35 8.52 -5.64
CA LYS A 140 12.26 8.42 -4.17
C LYS A 140 11.39 7.24 -3.73
N ILE A 141 10.25 7.05 -4.37
CA ILE A 141 9.30 5.96 -4.07
C ILE A 141 9.91 4.60 -4.47
N ASP A 142 10.63 4.52 -5.59
CA ASP A 142 11.32 3.30 -6.01
C ASP A 142 12.47 2.93 -5.06
N LYS A 143 13.25 3.90 -4.60
CA LYS A 143 14.28 3.69 -3.56
C LYS A 143 13.67 3.21 -2.25
N LEU A 144 12.55 3.81 -1.83
CA LEU A 144 11.82 3.40 -0.64
C LEU A 144 11.33 1.95 -0.75
N ASP A 145 10.66 1.60 -1.85
CA ASP A 145 10.14 0.25 -2.11
C ASP A 145 11.27 -0.79 -2.12
N TYR A 146 12.39 -0.50 -2.78
CA TYR A 146 13.57 -1.37 -2.74
C TYR A 146 14.08 -1.57 -1.31
N GLY A 147 14.20 -0.49 -0.53
CA GLY A 147 14.61 -0.55 0.86
C GLY A 147 13.66 -1.38 1.73
N LEU A 148 12.35 -1.21 1.57
CA LEU A 148 11.34 -1.96 2.31
C LEU A 148 11.34 -3.45 1.96
N VAL A 149 11.44 -3.80 0.68
CA VAL A 149 11.58 -5.20 0.24
C VAL A 149 12.88 -5.84 0.75
N HIS A 150 13.96 -5.06 0.83
CA HIS A 150 15.20 -5.54 1.44
C HIS A 150 15.03 -5.80 2.95
N ILE A 151 14.41 -4.86 3.68
CA ILE A 151 14.10 -5.01 5.10
C ILE A 151 13.20 -6.21 5.35
N GLU A 152 12.17 -6.41 4.54
CA GLU A 152 11.28 -7.58 4.61
C GLU A 152 12.06 -8.90 4.60
N LYS A 153 13.01 -9.05 3.66
CA LYS A 153 13.86 -10.25 3.56
C LYS A 153 14.75 -10.42 4.79
N LEU A 154 15.33 -9.33 5.31
CA LEU A 154 16.15 -9.36 6.52
C LEU A 154 15.33 -9.77 7.75
N ILE A 155 14.16 -9.19 7.94
CA ILE A 155 13.25 -9.53 9.04
C ILE A 155 12.78 -10.98 8.94
N SER A 156 12.42 -11.44 7.74
CA SER A 156 12.05 -12.84 7.50
C SER A 156 13.18 -13.81 7.85
N LYS A 157 14.44 -13.45 7.53
CA LYS A 157 15.62 -14.23 7.92
C LYS A 157 15.83 -14.21 9.44
N MET A 158 15.68 -13.04 10.08
CA MET A 158 15.80 -12.89 11.52
C MET A 158 14.75 -13.71 12.28
N ILE A 159 13.52 -13.80 11.77
CA ILE A 159 12.47 -14.65 12.36
C ILE A 159 12.91 -16.12 12.32
N LYS A 160 13.43 -16.62 11.19
CA LYS A 160 13.96 -17.99 11.09
C LYS A 160 15.08 -18.26 12.10
N GLN A 161 16.04 -17.33 12.19
CA GLN A 161 17.13 -17.44 13.16
C GLN A 161 16.63 -17.47 14.61
N LYS A 162 15.59 -16.71 14.93
CA LYS A 162 14.97 -16.74 16.27
C LYS A 162 14.24 -18.05 16.55
N ILE A 163 13.63 -18.68 15.54
CA ILE A 163 13.06 -20.03 15.67
C ILE A 163 14.15 -21.05 15.97
N ASP A 164 15.27 -20.99 15.26
CA ASP A 164 16.40 -21.89 15.50
C ASP A 164 16.95 -21.71 16.92
N LEU A 165 17.14 -20.47 17.37
CA LEU A 165 17.55 -20.16 18.74
C LEU A 165 16.55 -20.63 19.81
N GLU A 166 15.25 -20.52 19.56
CA GLU A 166 14.21 -21.05 20.45
C GLU A 166 14.36 -22.56 20.62
N MET A 167 14.58 -23.29 19.53
CA MET A 167 14.84 -24.73 19.58
C MET A 167 16.13 -25.06 20.34
N ASP A 168 17.20 -24.30 20.13
CA ASP A 168 18.48 -24.50 20.82
C ASP A 168 18.35 -24.27 22.33
N TYR A 169 17.66 -23.20 22.76
CA TYR A 169 17.42 -22.95 24.18
C TYR A 169 16.54 -24.05 24.81
N SER A 170 15.48 -24.48 24.13
CA SER A 170 14.63 -25.57 24.59
C SER A 170 15.41 -26.88 24.76
N GLY A 171 16.24 -27.22 23.76
CA GLY A 171 17.12 -28.37 23.81
C GLY A 171 18.16 -28.28 24.93
N MET A 172 18.76 -27.10 25.13
CA MET A 172 19.72 -26.87 26.21
C MET A 172 19.06 -27.05 27.58
N ALA A 173 17.90 -26.44 27.83
CA ALA A 173 17.14 -26.63 29.07
C ALA A 173 16.86 -28.10 29.35
N PHE A 174 16.41 -28.85 28.34
CA PHE A 174 16.15 -30.28 28.45
C PHE A 174 17.42 -31.06 28.85
N LEU A 175 18.56 -30.78 28.23
CA LEU A 175 19.84 -31.44 28.57
C LEU A 175 20.27 -31.16 30.02
N PHE A 176 20.10 -29.92 30.50
CA PHE A 176 20.41 -29.58 31.89
C PHE A 176 19.47 -30.27 32.89
N LYS A 177 18.20 -30.48 32.54
CA LYS A 177 17.28 -31.30 33.35
C LYS A 177 17.70 -32.76 33.40
N GLN A 178 18.14 -33.33 32.28
CA GLN A 178 18.66 -34.70 32.27
C GLN A 178 19.95 -34.83 33.08
N LEU A 179 20.84 -33.85 32.99
CA LEU A 179 22.06 -33.81 33.79
C LEU A 179 21.75 -33.71 35.29
N ALA A 180 20.71 -32.97 35.67
CA ALA A 180 20.25 -32.87 37.05
C ALA A 180 19.78 -34.21 37.65
N VAL A 181 19.33 -35.14 36.80
CA VAL A 181 18.95 -36.52 37.21
C VAL A 181 20.20 -37.39 37.39
N LEU A 182 21.22 -37.20 36.55
CA LEU A 182 22.47 -37.96 36.59
C LEU A 182 23.39 -37.53 37.74
N GLU A 183 23.34 -36.26 38.14
CA GLU A 183 24.17 -35.68 39.20
C GLU A 183 23.30 -35.16 40.38
N PRO A 184 22.90 -36.05 41.32
CA PRO A 184 22.02 -35.68 42.44
C PRO A 184 22.59 -34.57 43.34
N SER A 185 23.93 -34.45 43.41
CA SER A 185 24.66 -33.46 44.23
C SER A 185 24.49 -32.02 43.73
N LEU A 186 24.24 -31.84 42.42
CA LEU A 186 24.06 -30.54 41.75
C LEU A 186 22.64 -30.38 41.18
N SER A 187 21.74 -31.30 41.51
CA SER A 187 20.42 -31.41 40.90
C SER A 187 19.60 -30.12 41.02
N ARG A 188 19.67 -29.45 42.17
CA ARG A 188 18.97 -28.19 42.42
C ARG A 188 19.50 -27.06 41.53
N GLU A 189 20.81 -26.89 41.49
CA GLU A 189 21.49 -25.84 40.73
C GLU A 189 21.27 -26.02 39.22
N LEU A 190 21.36 -27.26 38.73
CA LEU A 190 21.11 -27.60 37.32
C LEU A 190 19.64 -27.41 36.93
N THR A 191 18.70 -27.72 37.83
CA THR A 191 17.26 -27.50 37.59
C THR A 191 16.95 -26.01 37.51
N MET A 192 17.46 -25.19 38.42
CA MET A 192 17.28 -23.73 38.36
C MET A 192 17.90 -23.14 37.09
N PHE A 193 19.09 -23.61 36.71
CA PHE A 193 19.74 -23.17 35.48
C PHE A 193 18.89 -23.50 34.25
N SER A 194 18.30 -24.70 34.22
CA SER A 194 17.35 -25.08 33.15
C SER A 194 16.10 -24.20 33.12
N GLU A 195 15.55 -23.82 34.28
CA GLU A 195 14.38 -22.96 34.37
C GLU A 195 14.66 -21.54 33.83
N VAL A 196 15.85 -20.98 34.11
CA VAL A 196 16.26 -19.68 33.55
C VAL A 196 16.39 -19.74 32.02
N ILE A 197 16.86 -20.88 31.49
CA ILE A 197 16.92 -21.09 30.04
C ILE A 197 15.50 -21.18 29.45
N GLU A 198 14.57 -21.92 30.05
CA GLU A 198 13.18 -22.01 29.59
C GLU A 198 12.46 -20.64 29.65
N ASN A 199 12.76 -19.84 30.67
CA ASN A 199 12.27 -18.46 30.75
C ASN A 199 12.85 -17.60 29.60
N THR A 200 14.12 -17.79 29.26
CA THR A 200 14.76 -17.10 28.12
C THR A 200 14.15 -17.53 26.79
N GLU A 201 13.88 -18.83 26.61
CA GLU A 201 13.16 -19.39 25.45
C GLU A 201 11.78 -18.75 25.32
N THR A 202 11.00 -18.71 26.39
CA THR A 202 9.65 -18.13 26.41
C THR A 202 9.68 -16.65 26.03
N ASN A 203 10.62 -15.88 26.58
CA ASN A 203 10.79 -14.47 26.25
C ASN A 203 11.22 -14.26 24.78
N LEU A 204 12.07 -15.14 24.26
CA LEU A 204 12.48 -15.11 22.86
C LEU A 204 11.30 -15.40 21.93
N LYS A 205 10.45 -16.36 22.30
CA LYS A 205 9.22 -16.70 21.57
C LYS A 205 8.25 -15.52 21.50
N ILE A 206 8.01 -14.83 22.62
CA ILE A 206 7.18 -13.61 22.65
C ILE A 206 7.73 -12.54 21.70
N LEU A 207 9.04 -12.28 21.76
CA LEU A 207 9.68 -11.30 20.87
C LEU A 207 9.58 -11.73 19.40
N ARG A 208 9.80 -13.02 19.08
CA ARG A 208 9.66 -13.56 17.73
C ARG A 208 8.23 -13.40 17.21
N GLU A 209 7.23 -13.72 18.02
CA GLU A 209 5.80 -13.60 17.66
C GLU A 209 5.41 -12.15 17.41
N TYR A 210 5.90 -11.19 18.21
CA TYR A 210 5.72 -9.76 17.93
C TYR A 210 6.34 -9.36 16.58
N ILE A 211 7.58 -9.78 16.32
CA ILE A 211 8.29 -9.44 15.07
C ILE A 211 7.54 -10.00 13.86
N ASP A 212 7.07 -11.24 13.93
CA ASP A 212 6.36 -11.89 12.83
C ASP A 212 4.93 -11.34 12.64
N SER A 213 4.15 -11.21 13.71
CA SER A 213 2.74 -10.83 13.61
C SER A 213 2.53 -9.33 13.42
N VAL A 214 3.33 -8.48 14.07
CA VAL A 214 3.12 -7.02 14.08
C VAL A 214 4.08 -6.33 13.12
N TYR A 215 5.39 -6.53 13.31
CA TYR A 215 6.41 -5.76 12.60
C TYR A 215 6.58 -6.18 11.13
N LEU A 216 6.63 -7.48 10.82
CA LEU A 216 6.70 -7.96 9.44
C LEU A 216 5.43 -7.57 8.67
N THR A 217 4.26 -7.73 9.27
CA THR A 217 2.98 -7.31 8.67
C THR A 217 2.96 -5.80 8.41
N PHE A 218 3.52 -4.99 9.31
CA PHE A 218 3.68 -3.54 9.08
C PHE A 218 4.52 -3.26 7.82
N ILE A 219 5.67 -3.93 7.65
CA ILE A 219 6.51 -3.77 6.46
C ILE A 219 5.74 -4.15 5.19
N HIS A 220 4.98 -5.25 5.22
CA HIS A 220 4.13 -5.67 4.08
C HIS A 220 3.05 -4.63 3.74
N ASP A 221 2.37 -4.08 4.75
CA ASP A 221 1.34 -3.06 4.57
C ASP A 221 1.93 -1.75 4.03
N LEU A 222 3.17 -1.42 4.43
CA LEU A 222 3.88 -0.23 3.95
C LEU A 222 4.38 -0.39 2.51
N ILE A 223 4.88 -1.58 2.14
CA ILE A 223 5.21 -1.92 0.74
C ILE A 223 3.96 -1.76 -0.13
N SER A 224 2.83 -2.29 0.35
CA SER A 224 1.55 -2.21 -0.37
C SER A 224 1.10 -0.76 -0.54
N TYR A 225 1.21 0.07 0.51
CA TYR A 225 0.85 1.49 0.44
C TYR A 225 1.77 2.29 -0.50
N THR A 226 3.07 1.97 -0.49
CA THR A 226 4.05 2.54 -1.43
C THR A 226 3.68 2.21 -2.88
N ASN A 227 3.17 1.00 -3.14
CA ASN A 227 2.69 0.61 -4.46
C ASN A 227 1.44 1.37 -4.90
N THR A 228 0.51 1.71 -3.99
CA THR A 228 -0.61 2.60 -4.31
C THR A 228 -0.10 3.98 -4.77
N GLN A 229 0.90 4.54 -4.10
CA GLN A 229 1.50 5.82 -4.51
C GLN A 229 2.17 5.72 -5.89
N LYS A 230 2.84 4.60 -6.21
CA LYS A 230 3.36 4.33 -7.56
C LYS A 230 2.25 4.27 -8.61
N GLN A 231 1.11 3.66 -8.28
CA GLN A 231 -0.04 3.58 -9.17
C GLN A 231 -0.65 4.96 -9.45
N LEU A 232 -0.74 5.84 -8.44
CA LEU A 232 -1.19 7.22 -8.62
C LEU A 232 -0.28 7.97 -9.61
N LEU A 233 1.04 7.87 -9.45
CA LEU A 233 1.99 8.45 -10.41
C LEU A 233 1.86 7.85 -11.81
N LYS A 234 1.59 6.55 -11.92
CA LYS A 234 1.35 5.91 -13.22
C LYS A 234 0.06 6.41 -13.88
N GLN A 235 -1.02 6.60 -13.11
CA GLN A 235 -2.27 7.18 -13.61
C GLN A 235 -2.07 8.64 -14.05
N ARG A 236 -1.25 9.40 -13.31
CA ARG A 236 -0.80 10.72 -13.72
C ARG A 236 -0.15 10.66 -15.09
N ASP A 237 0.90 9.85 -15.21
CA ASP A 237 1.70 9.71 -16.43
C ASP A 237 0.82 9.28 -17.61
N GLN A 238 -0.19 8.43 -17.38
CA GLN A 238 -1.16 8.04 -18.38
C GLN A 238 -1.99 9.22 -18.88
N LYS A 239 -2.55 10.04 -17.97
CA LYS A 239 -3.31 11.25 -18.36
C LYS A 239 -2.46 12.22 -19.17
N GLN A 240 -1.18 12.38 -18.81
CA GLN A 240 -0.25 13.20 -19.57
C GLN A 240 -0.04 12.64 -20.99
N MET A 241 0.13 11.34 -21.14
CA MET A 241 0.23 10.69 -22.46
C MET A 241 -1.04 10.90 -23.29
N ASP A 242 -2.22 10.84 -22.68
CA ASP A 242 -3.49 11.04 -23.38
C ASP A 242 -3.61 12.49 -23.93
N ILE A 243 -3.18 13.48 -23.14
CA ILE A 243 -3.13 14.89 -23.58
C ILE A 243 -2.13 15.09 -24.75
N GLU A 244 -0.96 14.46 -24.67
CA GLU A 244 0.04 14.49 -25.74
C GLU A 244 -0.49 13.81 -27.01
N GLY A 245 -1.16 12.67 -26.87
CA GLY A 245 -1.80 11.94 -27.98
C GLY A 245 -2.91 12.75 -28.65
N LEU A 246 -3.78 13.41 -27.89
CA LEU A 246 -4.79 14.32 -28.41
C LEU A 246 -4.16 15.51 -29.16
N THR A 247 -3.07 16.06 -28.62
CA THR A 247 -2.33 17.16 -29.24
C THR A 247 -1.69 16.73 -30.57
N GLU A 248 -1.10 15.53 -30.63
CA GLU A 248 -0.57 14.97 -31.88
C GLU A 248 -1.69 14.70 -32.90
N TYR A 249 -2.86 14.24 -32.45
CA TYR A 249 -4.01 14.04 -33.32
C TYR A 249 -4.51 15.37 -33.92
N LEU A 250 -4.55 16.44 -33.12
CA LEU A 250 -4.84 17.78 -33.61
C LEU A 250 -3.84 18.23 -34.67
N MET A 251 -2.54 17.99 -34.47
CA MET A 251 -1.50 18.30 -35.46
C MET A 251 -1.71 17.53 -36.77
N LYS A 252 -2.11 16.24 -36.71
CA LYS A 252 -2.44 15.45 -37.91
C LYS A 252 -3.64 16.02 -38.67
N VAL A 253 -4.69 16.44 -37.95
CA VAL A 253 -5.87 17.07 -38.54
C VAL A 253 -5.51 18.41 -39.20
N ASP A 254 -4.61 19.18 -38.58
CA ASP A 254 -4.11 20.43 -39.16
C ASP A 254 -3.30 20.21 -40.44
N LEU A 255 -2.41 19.21 -40.45
CA LEU A 255 -1.69 18.81 -41.67
C LEU A 255 -2.62 18.32 -42.78
N GLU A 256 -3.68 17.57 -42.44
CA GLU A 256 -4.70 17.15 -43.42
C GLU A 256 -5.46 18.35 -44.00
N LYS A 257 -5.82 19.32 -43.16
CA LYS A 257 -6.43 20.58 -43.61
C LYS A 257 -5.49 21.32 -44.55
N GLU A 258 -4.21 21.47 -44.20
CA GLU A 258 -3.21 22.10 -45.06
C GLU A 258 -3.03 21.37 -46.38
N ARG A 259 -3.02 20.04 -46.40
CA ARG A 259 -2.98 19.25 -47.64
C ARG A 259 -4.20 19.47 -48.53
N VAL A 260 -5.40 19.59 -47.95
CA VAL A 260 -6.63 19.90 -48.69
C VAL A 260 -6.63 21.33 -49.23
N ILE A 261 -5.91 22.25 -48.58
CA ILE A 261 -5.71 23.62 -49.06
C ILE A 261 -4.63 23.65 -50.15
N GLN A 262 -3.49 22.97 -49.97
CA GLN A 262 -2.35 22.92 -50.90
C GLN A 262 -2.66 22.13 -52.17
N SER A 263 -3.55 21.14 -52.12
CA SER A 263 -4.06 20.46 -53.33
C SER A 263 -4.74 21.42 -54.32
N SER A 264 -5.06 22.66 -53.91
CA SER A 264 -5.49 23.73 -54.82
C SER A 264 -4.43 24.10 -55.87
N GLY A 265 -3.13 23.93 -55.59
CA GLY A 265 -2.07 24.32 -56.53
C GLY A 265 -1.93 23.42 -57.75
N LEU A 266 -2.39 22.17 -57.67
CA LEU A 266 -2.32 21.18 -58.76
C LEU A 266 -3.66 20.99 -59.50
N LEU A 267 -4.77 21.52 -58.96
CA LEU A 267 -6.11 21.41 -59.58
C LEU A 267 -6.38 22.44 -60.67
N TYR A 268 -5.70 23.59 -60.70
CA TYR A 268 -5.89 24.62 -61.75
C TYR A 268 -5.68 24.08 -63.18
N LEU A 269 -4.87 23.03 -63.35
CA LEU A 269 -4.64 22.38 -64.65
C LEU A 269 -5.71 21.33 -65.00
N ARG A 270 -6.43 20.81 -64.01
CA ARG A 270 -7.45 19.76 -64.16
C ARG A 270 -8.87 20.33 -64.27
N GLU A 271 -9.12 21.46 -63.60
CA GLU A 271 -10.37 22.23 -63.60
C GLU A 271 -10.79 22.69 -65.01
N LYS A 272 -9.82 22.96 -65.89
CA LYS A 272 -10.08 23.32 -67.29
C LYS A 272 -10.43 22.13 -68.19
N VAL A 273 -10.13 20.90 -67.75
CA VAL A 273 -10.31 19.65 -68.50
C VAL A 273 -11.58 18.90 -68.05
N GLU A 274 -12.06 19.12 -66.83
CA GLU A 274 -13.19 18.38 -66.22
C GLU A 274 -14.51 19.15 -66.07
N ASN A 275 -14.60 20.41 -66.53
CA ASN A 275 -15.88 21.15 -66.65
C ASN A 275 -16.89 20.51 -67.66
N LEU A 276 -16.60 19.32 -68.17
CA LEU A 276 -17.46 18.50 -69.03
C LEU A 276 -18.14 17.33 -68.29
N THR A 277 -17.75 17.05 -67.04
CA THR A 277 -18.35 15.99 -66.21
C THR A 277 -18.90 16.63 -64.94
N GLY A 278 -20.21 16.90 -64.91
CA GLY A 278 -20.90 17.69 -63.87
C GLY A 278 -20.94 17.08 -62.47
N ILE A 279 -19.77 16.93 -61.84
CA ILE A 279 -19.61 16.58 -60.42
C ILE A 279 -18.99 17.81 -59.74
N ASP A 280 -19.75 18.47 -58.85
CA ASP A 280 -19.32 19.66 -58.10
C ASP A 280 -18.22 19.33 -57.06
N HIS A 281 -16.99 19.19 -57.55
CA HIS A 281 -15.81 18.95 -56.71
C HIS A 281 -15.51 20.10 -55.75
N GLU A 282 -15.95 21.32 -56.07
CA GLU A 282 -15.70 22.51 -55.27
C GLU A 282 -16.61 22.58 -54.02
N GLN A 283 -17.89 22.22 -54.14
CA GLN A 283 -18.79 22.08 -52.99
C GLN A 283 -18.34 20.94 -52.06
N ALA A 284 -17.98 19.77 -52.62
CA ALA A 284 -17.48 18.65 -51.84
C ALA A 284 -16.20 18.99 -51.05
N LYS A 285 -15.34 19.84 -51.60
CA LYS A 285 -14.14 20.35 -50.94
C LYS A 285 -14.47 21.32 -49.81
N GLN A 286 -15.36 22.29 -50.05
CA GLN A 286 -15.80 23.22 -49.01
C GLN A 286 -16.47 22.49 -47.84
N ASP A 287 -17.25 21.45 -48.13
CA ASP A 287 -17.88 20.62 -47.09
C ASP A 287 -16.84 19.80 -46.30
N ARG A 288 -15.79 19.29 -46.96
CA ARG A 288 -14.69 18.60 -46.29
C ARG A 288 -13.89 19.54 -45.39
N LEU A 289 -13.62 20.77 -45.85
CA LEU A 289 -12.97 21.81 -45.06
C LEU A 289 -13.80 22.20 -43.84
N LYS A 290 -15.10 22.46 -44.01
CA LYS A 290 -16.02 22.76 -42.89
C LYS A 290 -16.10 21.61 -41.89
N LYS A 291 -16.09 20.35 -42.34
CA LYS A 291 -16.07 19.18 -41.45
C LYS A 291 -14.75 19.08 -40.66
N LEU A 292 -13.61 19.33 -41.32
CA LEU A 292 -12.29 19.36 -40.68
C LEU A 292 -12.19 20.50 -39.66
N GLU A 293 -12.70 21.69 -39.96
CA GLU A 293 -12.74 22.81 -39.02
C GLU A 293 -13.61 22.53 -37.79
N LYS A 294 -14.82 22.01 -38.00
CA LYS A 294 -15.67 21.59 -36.87
C LYS A 294 -15.01 20.52 -36.00
N LYS A 295 -14.23 19.62 -36.60
CA LYS A 295 -13.48 18.60 -35.87
C LYS A 295 -12.31 19.20 -35.10
N LYS A 296 -11.58 20.14 -35.71
CA LYS A 296 -10.50 20.91 -35.07
C LYS A 296 -11.02 21.66 -33.84
N ASP A 297 -12.11 22.40 -33.97
CA ASP A 297 -12.68 23.18 -32.87
C ASP A 297 -13.12 22.29 -31.70
N LYS A 298 -13.69 21.11 -31.99
CA LYS A 298 -14.05 20.12 -30.96
C LYS A 298 -12.80 19.58 -30.26
N LEU A 299 -11.78 19.19 -31.01
CA LEU A 299 -10.53 18.68 -30.45
C LEU A 299 -9.78 19.74 -29.64
N GLN A 300 -9.78 21.00 -30.08
CA GLN A 300 -9.16 22.10 -29.33
C GLN A 300 -9.85 22.31 -27.98
N LYS A 301 -11.18 22.31 -27.94
CA LYS A 301 -11.95 22.39 -26.70
C LYS A 301 -11.70 21.20 -25.78
N GLU A 302 -11.67 19.99 -26.35
CA GLU A 302 -11.40 18.76 -25.60
C GLU A 302 -9.99 18.76 -25.00
N ILE A 303 -8.99 19.22 -25.75
CA ILE A 303 -7.61 19.39 -25.28
C ILE A 303 -7.54 20.43 -24.16
N GLU A 304 -8.23 21.57 -24.28
CA GLU A 304 -8.25 22.60 -23.24
C GLU A 304 -8.85 22.06 -21.93
N ILE A 305 -9.99 21.37 -22.01
CA ILE A 305 -10.61 20.71 -20.85
C ILE A 305 -9.67 19.66 -20.26
N SER A 306 -9.05 18.84 -21.10
CA SER A 306 -8.14 17.78 -20.65
C SER A 306 -6.87 18.33 -20.02
N LYS A 307 -6.35 19.47 -20.51
CA LYS A 307 -5.21 20.18 -19.92
C LYS A 307 -5.55 20.73 -18.55
N ILE A 308 -6.68 21.43 -18.39
CA ILE A 308 -7.11 21.94 -17.08
C ILE A 308 -7.30 20.79 -16.08
N ALA A 309 -7.90 19.68 -16.51
CA ALA A 309 -8.04 18.49 -15.69
C ALA A 309 -6.69 17.84 -15.35
N GLY A 310 -5.72 17.86 -16.29
CA GLY A 310 -4.35 17.40 -16.09
C GLY A 310 -3.59 18.24 -15.07
N ASP A 311 -3.63 19.57 -15.20
CA ASP A 311 -2.98 20.51 -14.28
C ASP A 311 -3.54 20.35 -12.86
N THR A 312 -4.86 20.23 -12.73
CA THR A 312 -5.51 19.97 -11.45
C THR A 312 -5.05 18.63 -10.86
N PHE A 313 -4.93 17.59 -11.69
CA PHE A 313 -4.47 16.28 -11.24
C PHE A 313 -3.00 16.27 -10.81
N ASP A 314 -2.15 17.07 -11.46
CA ASP A 314 -0.75 17.29 -11.08
C ASP A 314 -0.68 17.95 -9.69
N GLU A 315 -1.46 19.00 -9.45
CA GLU A 315 -1.52 19.67 -8.13
C GLU A 315 -2.00 18.72 -7.03
N GLU A 316 -3.05 17.93 -7.28
CA GLU A 316 -3.53 16.93 -6.34
C GLU A 316 -2.49 15.84 -6.08
N THR A 317 -1.77 15.38 -7.10
CA THR A 317 -0.71 14.37 -6.95
C THR A 317 0.44 14.87 -6.07
N ILE A 318 0.85 16.13 -6.25
CA ILE A 318 1.87 16.77 -5.40
C ILE A 318 1.40 16.86 -3.95
N ARG A 319 0.13 17.26 -3.75
CA ARG A 319 -0.47 17.32 -2.42
C ARG A 319 -0.51 15.96 -1.76
N GLU A 320 -0.92 14.94 -2.50
CA GLU A 320 -1.02 13.56 -2.04
C GLU A 320 0.35 12.99 -1.67
N ASN A 321 1.39 13.27 -2.47
CA ASN A 321 2.76 12.87 -2.15
C ASN A 321 3.21 13.43 -0.79
N ASN A 322 2.89 14.71 -0.51
CA ASN A 322 3.23 15.34 0.77
C ASN A 322 2.44 14.73 1.94
N ILE A 323 1.19 14.33 1.73
CA ILE A 323 0.37 13.64 2.75
C ILE A 323 0.95 12.25 3.03
N PHE A 324 1.23 11.48 1.97
CA PHE A 324 1.87 10.18 2.04
C PHE A 324 3.17 10.25 2.86
N ASP A 325 4.04 11.21 2.56
CA ASP A 325 5.33 11.36 3.28
C ASP A 325 5.14 11.66 4.77
N LYS A 326 4.15 12.47 5.14
CA LYS A 326 3.83 12.77 6.55
C LYS A 326 3.31 11.53 7.28
N ILE A 327 2.33 10.83 6.70
CA ILE A 327 1.74 9.63 7.28
C ILE A 327 2.80 8.53 7.43
N LYS A 328 3.53 8.24 6.34
CA LYS A 328 4.63 7.27 6.32
C LYS A 328 5.66 7.55 7.41
N THR A 329 6.12 8.79 7.52
CA THR A 329 7.20 9.15 8.45
C THR A 329 6.77 8.92 9.90
N LYS A 330 5.55 9.33 10.24
CA LYS A 330 4.97 9.07 11.57
C LYS A 330 4.82 7.58 11.83
N GLU A 331 4.27 6.83 10.88
CA GLU A 331 4.01 5.39 11.03
C GLU A 331 5.31 4.58 11.20
N ILE A 332 6.35 4.91 10.42
CA ILE A 332 7.69 4.31 10.55
C ILE A 332 8.30 4.65 11.92
N GLN A 333 8.21 5.91 12.36
CA GLN A 333 8.75 6.34 13.64
C GLN A 333 8.10 5.57 14.80
N GLU A 334 6.78 5.47 14.83
CA GLU A 334 6.02 4.75 15.86
C GLU A 334 6.32 3.24 15.84
N SER A 335 6.35 2.64 14.65
CA SER A 335 6.63 1.21 14.50
C SER A 335 8.06 0.85 14.88
N PHE A 336 9.04 1.66 14.48
CA PHE A 336 10.44 1.46 14.84
C PHE A 336 10.68 1.67 16.35
N SER A 337 10.02 2.66 16.95
CA SER A 337 10.09 2.90 18.39
C SER A 337 9.53 1.71 19.18
N THR A 338 8.38 1.18 18.76
CA THR A 338 7.80 -0.02 19.36
C THR A 338 8.73 -1.23 19.19
N PHE A 339 9.29 -1.42 17.99
CA PHE A 339 10.24 -2.51 17.74
C PHE A 339 11.48 -2.43 18.64
N ALA A 340 12.04 -1.23 18.82
CA ALA A 340 13.17 -1.02 19.73
C ALA A 340 12.77 -1.31 21.18
N ASN A 341 11.60 -0.84 21.62
CA ASN A 341 11.09 -1.08 22.98
C ASN A 341 10.88 -2.56 23.27
N GLU A 342 10.34 -3.35 22.33
CA GLU A 342 10.17 -4.79 22.51
C GLU A 342 11.51 -5.53 22.62
N ASN A 343 12.51 -5.13 21.83
CA ASN A 343 13.86 -5.68 21.98
C ASN A 343 14.48 -5.30 23.34
N ILE A 344 14.33 -4.04 23.78
CA ILE A 344 14.81 -3.61 25.10
C ILE A 344 14.11 -4.40 26.21
N ASN A 345 12.81 -4.60 26.10
CA ASN A 345 12.03 -5.36 27.08
C ASN A 345 12.53 -6.81 27.18
N PHE A 346 12.77 -7.46 26.04
CA PHE A 346 13.38 -8.79 26.01
C PHE A 346 14.73 -8.83 26.76
N TYR A 347 15.68 -7.94 26.42
CA TYR A 347 16.99 -7.93 27.09
C TYR A 347 16.91 -7.60 28.58
N LYS A 348 15.98 -6.72 29.00
CA LYS A 348 15.74 -6.44 30.42
C LYS A 348 15.28 -7.68 31.17
N GLN A 349 14.33 -8.44 30.60
CA GLN A 349 13.85 -9.68 31.22
C GLN A 349 14.94 -10.74 31.28
N VAL A 350 15.77 -10.86 30.23
CA VAL A 350 16.94 -11.75 30.26
C VAL A 350 17.88 -11.36 31.39
N ILE A 351 18.27 -10.08 31.51
CA ILE A 351 19.15 -9.62 32.59
C ILE A 351 18.53 -9.92 33.97
N GLU A 352 17.24 -9.64 34.15
CA GLU A 352 16.55 -9.88 35.41
C GLU A 352 16.55 -11.38 35.78
N ASN A 353 16.24 -12.25 34.82
CA ASN A 353 16.21 -13.70 35.03
C ASN A 353 17.58 -14.26 35.37
N TRP A 354 18.63 -13.83 34.66
CA TRP A 354 20.00 -14.27 34.94
C TRP A 354 20.58 -13.67 36.22
N THR A 355 20.20 -12.45 36.60
CA THR A 355 20.68 -11.82 37.84
C THR A 355 20.12 -12.52 39.08
N LYS A 356 18.88 -13.03 39.02
CA LYS A 356 18.25 -13.76 40.12
C LYS A 356 18.98 -15.06 40.49
N ILE A 357 19.57 -15.75 39.51
CA ILE A 357 20.21 -17.06 39.74
C ILE A 357 21.67 -16.97 40.21
N ILE A 358 22.38 -15.87 39.93
CA ILE A 358 23.80 -15.71 40.28
C ILE A 358 24.07 -15.92 41.79
N PRO A 359 23.34 -15.26 42.73
CA PRO A 359 23.60 -15.43 44.17
C PRO A 359 23.39 -16.87 44.63
N GLU A 360 22.40 -17.57 44.08
CA GLU A 360 22.11 -18.94 44.47
C GLU A 360 23.20 -19.93 44.02
N LEU A 361 23.76 -19.70 42.83
CA LEU A 361 24.90 -20.49 42.33
C LEU A 361 26.19 -20.18 43.11
N GLU A 362 26.39 -18.92 43.51
CA GLU A 362 27.53 -18.54 44.37
C GLU A 362 27.43 -19.18 45.76
N HIS A 363 26.23 -19.23 46.35
CA HIS A 363 26.00 -19.93 47.61
C HIS A 363 26.24 -21.45 47.48
N ALA A 364 25.81 -22.07 46.37
CA ALA A 364 26.07 -23.48 46.11
C ALA A 364 27.57 -23.77 45.98
N LYS A 365 28.32 -22.89 45.30
CA LYS A 365 29.78 -22.98 45.19
C LYS A 365 30.47 -22.92 46.57
N GLN A 366 30.05 -22.00 47.43
CA GLN A 366 30.61 -21.89 48.79
C GLN A 366 30.35 -23.14 49.63
N LYS A 367 29.14 -23.73 49.56
CA LYS A 367 28.83 -25.00 50.24
C LYS A 367 29.71 -26.16 49.76
N ASN A 368 29.95 -26.27 48.46
CA ASN A 368 30.79 -27.34 47.92
C ASN A 368 32.27 -27.19 48.29
N ILE A 369 32.79 -25.95 48.41
CA ILE A 369 34.16 -25.71 48.88
C ILE A 369 34.32 -26.15 50.35
N ILE A 370 33.32 -25.85 51.20
CA ILE A 370 33.32 -26.25 52.61
C ILE A 370 33.25 -27.77 52.74
N ASN A 371 32.45 -28.45 51.92
CA ASN A 371 32.32 -29.92 51.94
C ASN A 371 33.56 -30.67 51.39
N GLN A 372 34.47 -30.01 50.66
CA GLN A 372 35.73 -30.59 50.18
C GLN A 372 36.92 -30.32 51.13
N SER A 373 36.75 -29.48 52.16
CA SER A 373 37.79 -29.10 53.12
C SER A 373 37.68 -29.79 54.49
N PHE A 374 36.72 -30.71 54.62
CA PHE A 374 36.60 -31.73 55.67
C PHE A 374 36.67 -33.11 55.02
#